data_AF-A0AAV9BFG3-F1
#
_entry.id   AF-A0AAV9BFG3-F1
#
_cell.length_a   1.000
_cell.length_b   1.000
_cell.length_c   1.000
_cell.angle_alpha   90.00
_cell.angle_beta   90.00
_cell.angle_gamma   90.00
#
_symmetry.space_group_name_H-M   'P 1'
#
loop_
_entity.id
_entity.type
_entity.pdbx_description
1 polymer ?
#
loop_
_entity_poly.entity_id
_entity_poly.type
_entity_poly.pdbx_seq_one_letter_code
_entity_poly.pdbx_strand_id
1 'polypeptide(L)'
;MALAISAEGFHWSTALKHKLMRGKDEQTQTSHGFVFIVEKLEGLVRPPLVPRPSNTIVGEDEESGCRIRTLRRLLPGGDEMGVCELFTEVESYVVCLELQVSILRSLVGAY
;
A
#
# COMPACT_ATOMS: atom_id res chain seq x y z
N MET A 1 4.01 2.91 -16.71
CA MET A 1 3.70 1.47 -16.66
C MET A 1 4.92 0.57 -16.39
N ALA A 2 6.16 1.04 -16.54
CA ALA A 2 7.37 0.22 -16.39
C ALA A 2 7.37 -0.67 -15.12
N LEU A 3 7.07 -0.09 -13.95
CA LEU A 3 7.02 -0.84 -12.68
C LEU A 3 6.02 -2.03 -12.69
N ALA A 4 4.82 -1.82 -13.23
CA ALA A 4 3.83 -2.89 -13.34
C ALA A 4 4.21 -3.96 -14.38
N ILE A 5 5.02 -3.59 -15.38
CA ILE A 5 5.50 -4.52 -16.41
C ILE A 5 6.68 -5.35 -15.86
N SER A 6 7.57 -4.74 -15.08
CA SER A 6 8.72 -5.42 -14.47
C SER A 6 8.34 -6.45 -13.40
N ALA A 7 7.14 -6.33 -12.83
CA ALA A 7 6.61 -7.24 -11.82
C ALA A 7 5.54 -8.19 -12.40
N GLU A 8 5.68 -8.59 -13.66
CA GLU A 8 4.79 -9.57 -14.29
C GLU A 8 4.75 -10.87 -13.47
N GLY A 9 3.55 -11.38 -13.21
CA GLY A 9 3.33 -12.55 -12.37
C GLY A 9 2.81 -12.25 -10.96
N PHE A 10 2.86 -10.99 -10.51
CA PHE A 10 2.22 -10.56 -9.26
C PHE A 10 0.78 -10.08 -9.50
N HIS A 11 -0.11 -10.38 -8.56
CA HIS A 11 -1.50 -9.93 -8.62
C HIS A 11 -1.59 -8.40 -8.54
N TRP A 12 -0.75 -7.79 -7.69
CA TRP A 12 -0.77 -6.33 -7.54
C TRP A 12 -0.32 -5.61 -8.81
N SER A 13 0.58 -6.19 -9.60
CA SER A 13 1.09 -5.57 -10.82
C SER A 13 0.03 -5.56 -11.91
N THR A 14 -0.74 -6.64 -12.02
CA THR A 14 -1.90 -6.75 -12.91
C THR A 14 -2.99 -5.76 -12.49
N ALA A 15 -3.36 -5.74 -11.21
CA ALA A 15 -4.35 -4.79 -10.70
C ALA A 15 -3.92 -3.33 -10.90
N LEU A 16 -2.65 -3.01 -10.65
CA LEU A 16 -2.08 -1.69 -10.90
C LEU A 16 -2.10 -1.33 -12.40
N LYS A 17 -1.75 -2.28 -13.27
CA LYS A 17 -1.83 -2.11 -14.73
C LYS A 17 -3.25 -1.79 -15.17
N HIS A 18 -4.25 -2.54 -14.70
CA HIS A 18 -5.66 -2.27 -14.99
C HIS A 18 -6.10 -0.89 -14.49
N LYS A 19 -5.71 -0.49 -13.26
CA LYS A 19 -6.02 0.84 -12.72
C LYS A 19 -5.41 1.96 -13.55
N LEU A 20 -4.16 1.81 -13.99
CA LEU A 20 -3.47 2.80 -14.83
C LEU A 20 -4.09 2.91 -16.22
N MET A 21 -4.57 1.79 -16.79
CA MET A 21 -5.22 1.79 -18.10
C MET A 21 -6.62 2.42 -18.03
N ARG A 22 -7.36 2.20 -16.95
CA ARG A 22 -8.70 2.79 -16.74
C ARG A 22 -8.66 4.32 -16.54
N GLY A 23 -7.59 4.84 -15.94
CA GLY A 23 -7.42 6.28 -15.73
C GLY A 23 -7.24 7.13 -16.99
N LYS A 24 -7.12 6.52 -18.18
CA LYS A 24 -7.17 7.25 -19.46
C LYS A 24 -8.58 7.69 -19.86
N ASP A 25 -9.62 7.06 -19.30
CA ASP A 25 -11.01 7.28 -19.71
C ASP A 25 -11.84 8.05 -18.65
N GLU A 26 -11.36 8.16 -17.40
CA GLU A 26 -12.07 8.87 -16.31
C GLU A 26 -11.12 9.78 -15.51
N GLN A 27 -11.09 11.07 -15.84
CA GLN A 27 -10.30 12.09 -15.16
C GLN A 27 -11.10 12.80 -14.08
N THR A 28 -11.43 12.10 -12.99
CA THR A 28 -11.92 12.73 -11.76
C THR A 28 -11.66 11.78 -10.58
N GLN A 29 -11.01 12.27 -9.52
CA GLN A 29 -10.84 11.64 -8.18
C GLN A 29 -9.55 10.84 -7.86
N THR A 30 -8.49 10.85 -8.68
CA THR A 30 -7.21 10.20 -8.29
C THR A 30 -6.46 10.94 -7.17
N SER A 31 -6.62 12.27 -7.04
CA SER A 31 -5.97 13.06 -5.99
C SER A 31 -6.43 12.69 -4.57
N HIS A 32 -7.70 12.31 -4.38
CA HIS A 32 -8.23 12.09 -3.03
C HIS A 32 -7.76 10.76 -2.42
N GLY A 33 -7.46 9.76 -3.26
CA GLY A 33 -7.00 8.45 -2.81
C GLY A 33 -5.57 8.47 -2.25
N PHE A 34 -4.65 9.20 -2.90
CA PHE A 34 -3.26 9.32 -2.43
C PHE A 34 -3.18 10.12 -1.12
N VAL A 35 -3.88 11.25 -1.02
CA VAL A 35 -3.95 12.07 0.21
C VAL A 35 -4.53 11.28 1.37
N PHE A 36 -5.61 10.52 1.13
CA PHE A 36 -6.23 9.67 2.15
C PHE A 36 -5.28 8.58 2.68
N ILE A 37 -4.44 8.00 1.81
CA ILE A 37 -3.46 6.97 2.20
C ILE A 37 -2.35 7.57 3.07
N VAL A 38 -1.80 8.72 2.68
CA VAL A 38 -0.75 9.40 3.45
C VAL A 38 -1.25 9.78 4.84
N GLU A 39 -2.45 10.37 4.95
CA GLU A 39 -3.06 10.70 6.25
C GLU A 39 -3.26 9.47 7.15
N LYS A 40 -3.60 8.32 6.56
CA LYS A 40 -3.81 7.07 7.30
C LYS A 40 -2.49 6.46 7.80
N LEU A 41 -1.41 6.59 7.01
CA LEU A 41 -0.06 6.09 7.33
C LEU A 41 0.62 6.93 8.42
N GLU A 42 0.45 8.26 8.39
CA GLU A 42 0.92 9.16 9.46
C GLU A 42 0.32 8.80 10.84
N GLY A 43 -0.92 8.27 10.85
CA GLY A 43 -1.56 7.75 12.06
C GLY A 43 -0.94 6.47 12.63
N LEU A 44 -0.17 5.71 11.83
CA LEU A 44 0.51 4.48 12.25
C LEU A 44 1.95 4.70 12.74
N VAL A 45 2.57 5.84 12.39
CA VAL A 45 3.97 6.16 12.74
C VAL A 45 4.09 6.88 14.09
N ARG A 46 3.00 7.43 14.64
CA ARG A 46 3.04 8.01 16.00
C ARG A 46 3.14 6.92 17.06
N PRO A 47 4.17 6.92 17.92
CA PRO A 47 4.16 6.11 19.13
C PRO A 47 2.99 6.57 20.02
N PRO A 48 2.24 5.66 20.68
CA PRO A 48 1.25 6.04 21.66
C PRO A 48 1.98 6.61 22.88
N LEU A 49 2.15 7.93 22.92
CA LEU A 49 2.57 8.62 24.14
C LEU A 49 1.38 8.61 25.11
N VAL A 50 1.55 7.81 26.18
CA VAL A 50 0.75 7.67 27.41
C VAL A 50 -0.26 6.49 27.43
N PRO A 51 -0.09 5.51 28.33
CA PRO A 51 -1.08 4.46 28.58
C PRO A 51 -2.24 5.02 29.40
N ARG A 52 -3.46 4.92 28.87
CA ARG A 52 -4.70 5.18 29.60
C ARG A 52 -5.24 3.83 30.09
N PRO A 53 -5.53 3.64 31.39
CA PRO A 53 -6.03 2.37 31.88
C PRO A 53 -7.52 2.28 31.53
N SER A 54 -7.85 1.48 30.53
CA SER A 54 -9.18 0.93 30.38
C SER A 54 -9.01 -0.56 30.12
N ASN A 55 -9.31 -1.35 31.15
CA ASN A 55 -9.48 -2.79 31.07
C ASN A 55 -10.57 -3.11 30.05
N THR A 56 -10.18 -3.24 28.79
CA THR A 56 -10.91 -4.03 27.81
C THR A 56 -9.88 -4.99 27.25
N ILE A 57 -10.06 -6.27 27.55
CA ILE A 57 -9.31 -7.36 26.96
C ILE A 57 -9.71 -7.37 25.48
N VAL A 58 -9.06 -6.53 24.68
CA VAL A 58 -9.17 -6.56 23.22
C VAL A 58 -8.39 -7.79 22.81
N GLY A 59 -9.08 -8.82 22.35
CA GLY A 59 -8.45 -10.03 21.85
C GLY A 59 -7.47 -9.66 20.73
N GLU A 60 -6.29 -10.26 20.75
CA GLU A 60 -5.18 -10.05 19.79
C GLU A 60 -5.61 -10.21 18.32
N ASP A 61 -6.74 -10.91 18.09
CA ASP A 61 -7.39 -11.11 16.80
C ASP A 61 -7.98 -9.82 16.18
N GLU A 62 -8.43 -8.84 16.98
CA GLU A 62 -9.02 -7.60 16.45
C GLU A 62 -7.97 -6.63 15.88
N GLU A 63 -6.80 -6.53 16.52
CA GLU A 63 -5.70 -5.67 16.07
C GLU A 63 -5.11 -6.20 14.76
N SER A 64 -4.90 -7.52 14.69
CA SER A 64 -4.41 -8.20 13.50
C SER A 64 -5.35 -8.00 12.30
N GLY A 65 -6.67 -8.09 12.53
CA GLY A 65 -7.68 -7.82 11.50
C GLY A 65 -7.68 -6.37 11.00
N CYS A 66 -7.42 -5.39 11.88
CA CYS A 66 -7.31 -3.98 11.48
C CYS A 66 -6.11 -3.73 10.56
N ARG A 67 -4.95 -4.33 10.88
CA ARG A 67 -3.73 -4.19 10.10
C ARG A 67 -3.85 -4.85 8.72
N ILE A 68 -4.44 -6.05 8.65
CA ILE A 68 -4.70 -6.75 7.38
C ILE A 68 -5.62 -5.91 6.47
N ARG A 69 -6.72 -5.37 7.01
CA ARG A 69 -7.61 -4.45 6.26
C ARG A 69 -6.87 -3.22 5.74
N THR A 70 -5.88 -2.73 6.47
CA THR A 70 -5.07 -1.59 6.03
C THR A 70 -4.14 -1.99 4.89
N LEU A 71 -3.46 -3.14 4.98
CA LEU A 71 -2.59 -3.66 3.92
C LEU A 71 -3.35 -3.88 2.60
N ARG A 72 -4.55 -4.46 2.66
CA ARG A 72 -5.40 -4.66 1.46
C ARG A 72 -5.71 -3.37 0.72
N ARG A 73 -5.94 -2.28 1.46
CA ARG A 73 -6.22 -0.96 0.88
C ARG A 73 -4.99 -0.28 0.29
N LEU A 74 -3.80 -0.57 0.81
CA LEU A 74 -2.54 -0.02 0.33
C LEU A 74 -2.07 -0.73 -0.95
N LEU A 75 -2.25 -2.05 -1.01
CA LEU A 75 -1.82 -2.85 -2.13
C LEU A 75 -2.82 -2.74 -3.31
N PRO A 76 -2.37 -2.45 -4.54
CA PRO A 76 -3.24 -2.52 -5.69
C PRO A 76 -3.85 -3.92 -5.84
N GLY A 77 -5.17 -4.04 -5.83
CA GLY A 77 -5.83 -5.35 -5.92
C GLY A 77 -5.76 -6.18 -4.63
N GLY A 78 -5.43 -5.57 -3.49
CA GLY A 78 -5.29 -6.28 -2.22
C GLY A 78 -6.61 -6.77 -1.62
N ASP A 79 -7.75 -6.18 -2.00
CA ASP A 79 -9.06 -6.61 -1.51
C ASP A 79 -9.45 -8.00 -2.06
N GLU A 80 -8.94 -8.33 -3.25
CA GLU A 80 -9.16 -9.59 -3.95
C GLU A 80 -8.22 -10.73 -3.48
N MET A 81 -7.19 -10.42 -2.69
CA MET A 81 -6.14 -11.40 -2.31
C MET A 81 -6.44 -12.16 -1.01
N GLY A 82 -6.02 -13.42 -0.97
CA GLY A 82 -5.94 -14.19 0.27
C GLY A 82 -4.94 -13.60 1.25
N VAL A 83 -5.08 -13.87 2.56
CA VAL A 83 -4.19 -13.29 3.59
C VAL A 83 -2.73 -13.74 3.41
N CYS A 84 -2.48 -15.02 3.09
CA CYS A 84 -1.12 -15.51 2.85
C CYS A 84 -0.48 -14.87 1.61
N GLU A 85 -1.22 -14.82 0.51
CA GLU A 85 -0.79 -14.18 -0.74
C GLU A 85 -0.51 -12.70 -0.54
N LEU A 86 -1.36 -12.01 0.23
CA LEU A 86 -1.23 -10.59 0.53
C LEU A 86 0.14 -10.24 1.11
N PHE A 87 0.71 -11.06 2.00
CA PHE A 87 2.03 -10.77 2.58
C PHE A 87 3.16 -10.90 1.55
N THR A 88 3.15 -11.95 0.73
CA THR A 88 4.13 -12.14 -0.36
C THR A 88 4.02 -11.05 -1.41
N GLU A 89 2.79 -10.64 -1.74
CA GLU A 89 2.52 -9.57 -2.69
C GLU A 89 2.96 -8.21 -2.12
N VAL A 90 2.69 -7.92 -0.83
CA VAL A 90 3.18 -6.71 -0.15
C VAL A 90 4.70 -6.66 -0.14
N GLU A 91 5.39 -7.76 0.17
CA GLU A 91 6.85 -7.84 0.15
C GLU A 91 7.40 -7.44 -1.23
N SER A 92 6.91 -8.09 -2.29
CA SER A 92 7.34 -7.78 -3.66
C SER A 92 7.02 -6.34 -4.09
N TYR A 93 5.89 -5.79 -3.64
CA TYR A 93 5.48 -4.43 -3.95
C TYR A 93 6.39 -3.40 -3.29
N VAL A 94 6.77 -3.61 -2.02
CA VAL A 94 7.72 -2.74 -1.30
C VAL A 94 9.07 -2.71 -2.03
N VAL A 95 9.62 -3.87 -2.42
CA VAL A 95 10.87 -3.95 -3.18
C VAL A 95 10.78 -3.16 -4.50
N CYS A 96 9.65 -3.25 -5.21
CA CYS A 96 9.45 -2.48 -6.44
C CYS A 96 9.39 -0.96 -6.18
N LEU A 97 8.74 -0.52 -5.10
CA LEU A 97 8.67 0.89 -4.71
C LEU A 97 10.06 1.42 -4.32
N GLU A 98 10.83 0.65 -3.56
CA GLU A 98 12.21 1.01 -3.19
C GLU A 98 13.09 1.19 -4.43
N LEU A 99 13.00 0.27 -5.39
CA LEU A 99 13.70 0.38 -6.66
C LEU A 99 13.27 1.63 -7.44
N GLN A 100 11.96 1.92 -7.47
CA GLN A 100 11.43 3.13 -8.12
C GLN A 100 12.00 4.40 -7.48
N VAL A 101 12.00 4.48 -6.15
CA VAL A 101 12.55 5.62 -5.41
C VAL A 101 14.06 5.73 -5.64
N SER A 102 14.79 4.61 -5.68
CA SER A 102 16.22 4.56 -5.96
C SER A 102 16.55 5.16 -7.34
N ILE A 103 15.83 4.71 -8.39
CA ILE A 103 15.99 5.25 -9.75
C ILE A 103 15.69 6.75 -9.79
N LEU A 104 14.59 7.18 -9.18
CA LEU A 104 14.22 8.60 -9.14
C LEU A 104 15.29 9.44 -8.42
N ARG A 105 15.83 8.96 -7.31
CA ARG A 105 16.92 9.63 -6.58
C ARG A 105 18.19 9.72 -7.41
N SER A 106 18.54 8.69 -8.17
CA SER A 106 19.69 8.73 -9.10
C SER A 106 19.49 9.76 -10.23
N LEU A 107 18.26 9.92 -10.73
CA LEU A 107 17.96 10.93 -11.76
C LEU A 107 17.98 12.36 -11.19
N VAL A 108 17.52 12.55 -9.96
CA VAL A 108 17.51 13.86 -9.28
C VAL A 108 18.92 14.25 -8.81
N GLY A 109 19.73 13.29 -8.33
CA GLY A 109 21.11 13.53 -7.91
C GLY A 109 22.12 13.63 -9.06
N ALA A 110 21.67 13.47 -10.32
CA ALA A 110 22.48 13.67 -11.52
C ALA A 110 22.48 15.13 -12.04
N TYR A 111 21.90 16.06 -11.28
CA TYR A 111 21.86 17.50 -11.54
C TYR A 111 22.48 18.31 -10.40
#